data_AF-A0A1B9I390-F1
#
_entry.id   AF-A0A1B9I390-F1
#
_cell.length_a   1.000
_cell.length_b   1.000
_cell.length_c   1.000
_cell.angle_alpha   90.00
_cell.angle_beta   90.00
_cell.angle_gamma   90.00
#
_symmetry.space_group_name_H-M   'P 1'
#
loop_
_entity.id
_entity.type
_entity.pdbx_description
1 polymer ?
#
loop_
_entity_poly.entity_id
_entity_poly.type
_entity_poly.pdbx_seq_one_letter_code
_entity_poly.pdbx_strand_id
1 'polypeptide(L)'
;MTKSYTQLGDEILVWKLMGIEKLQQESRNGPTPPGPYEAIIAPQWNGLCGSDMHIYLTALLGEEKMKEPFVLGHEASGIVVEIGNQVRRLTIGDKVAIEVCYTGTPGEGCGRCGDCKKGASDGRETKRKKKIRGNDQNM
;
A
#
# COMPACT_ATOMS: atom_id res chain seq x y z
N MET A 1 -10.30 25.68 14.87
CA MET A 1 -8.87 25.40 14.63
C MET A 1 -8.78 24.44 13.45
N THR A 2 -8.37 24.92 12.28
CA THR A 2 -8.07 24.08 11.12
C THR A 2 -6.80 23.30 11.41
N LYS A 3 -6.89 21.97 11.52
CA LYS A 3 -5.70 21.12 11.59
C LYS A 3 -5.01 21.19 10.23
N SER A 4 -3.77 21.68 10.18
CA SER A 4 -2.95 21.64 8.97
C SER A 4 -2.35 20.24 8.85
N TYR A 5 -3.00 19.39 8.06
CA TYR A 5 -2.41 18.13 7.63
C TYR A 5 -1.35 18.40 6.55
N THR A 6 -0.44 17.44 6.32
CA THR A 6 0.42 17.46 5.13
C THR A 6 -0.45 17.58 3.88
N GLN A 7 -0.15 18.58 3.04
CA GLN A 7 -0.87 18.93 1.83
C GLN A 7 -0.15 18.37 0.59
N LEU A 8 -0.85 18.48 -0.54
CA LEU A 8 -0.28 18.18 -1.84
C LEU A 8 0.97 19.04 -2.10
N GLY A 9 2.06 18.41 -2.54
CA GLY A 9 3.32 19.10 -2.83
C GLY A 9 4.19 19.40 -1.61
N ASP A 10 3.74 19.16 -0.38
CA ASP A 10 4.60 19.26 0.81
C ASP A 10 5.73 18.24 0.74
N GLU A 11 6.92 18.57 1.25
CA GLU A 11 7.98 17.58 1.42
C GLU A 11 7.57 16.54 2.47
N ILE A 12 7.75 15.25 2.15
CA ILE A 12 7.46 14.14 3.07
C ILE A 12 8.71 13.32 3.35
N LEU A 13 8.82 12.83 4.59
CA LEU A 13 9.92 11.98 5.04
C LEU A 13 9.50 10.52 5.08
N VAL A 14 10.33 9.66 4.52
CA VAL A 14 9.99 8.23 4.39
C VAL A 14 11.18 7.34 4.72
N TRP A 15 10.88 6.15 5.24
CA TRP A 15 11.88 5.16 5.62
C TRP A 15 11.89 4.03 4.61
N LYS A 16 13.04 3.82 3.97
CA LYS A 16 13.27 2.79 2.97
C LYS A 16 14.19 1.72 3.51
N LEU A 17 13.83 0.47 3.27
CA LEU A 17 14.73 -0.66 3.35
C LEU A 17 15.63 -0.68 2.12
N MET A 18 16.94 -0.61 2.38
CA MET A 18 18.02 -0.55 1.39
C MET A 18 18.90 -1.80 1.40
N GLY A 19 18.46 -2.83 2.12
CA GLY A 19 19.24 -3.99 2.51
C GLY A 19 18.65 -4.61 3.77
N ILE A 20 18.99 -5.88 4.04
CA ILE A 20 18.75 -6.49 5.35
C ILE A 20 19.34 -5.59 6.44
N GLU A 21 18.53 -5.31 7.45
CA GLU A 21 18.85 -4.46 8.59
C GLU A 21 19.23 -3.00 8.26
N LYS A 22 19.06 -2.57 7.00
CA LYS A 22 19.52 -1.26 6.53
C LYS A 22 18.35 -0.37 6.16
N LEU A 23 17.95 0.49 7.12
CA LEU A 23 16.97 1.55 6.88
C LEU A 23 17.65 2.87 6.55
N GLN A 24 17.06 3.60 5.61
CA GLN A 24 17.48 4.94 5.24
C GLN A 24 16.27 5.86 5.14
N GLN A 25 16.39 7.03 5.76
CA GLN A 25 15.44 8.10 5.61
C GLN A 25 15.70 8.90 4.33
N GLU A 26 14.64 9.30 3.65
CA GLU A 26 14.69 10.15 2.47
C GLU A 26 13.57 11.19 2.53
N SER A 27 13.90 12.44 2.22
CA SER A 27 12.92 13.47 1.85
C SER A 27 12.51 13.26 0.40
N ARG A 28 11.21 13.28 0.14
CA ARG A 28 10.65 13.23 -1.21
C ARG A 28 9.55 14.26 -1.37
N ASN A 29 9.36 14.70 -2.62
CA ASN A 29 8.22 15.54 -2.96
C ASN A 29 6.93 14.81 -2.56
N GLY A 30 5.98 15.58 -2.04
CA GLY A 30 4.66 15.10 -1.69
C GLY A 30 3.92 14.50 -2.88
N PRO A 31 2.79 13.84 -2.61
CA PRO A 31 2.02 13.18 -3.66
C PRO A 31 1.58 14.18 -4.74
N THR A 32 1.50 13.71 -5.98
CA THR A 32 0.86 14.43 -7.09
C THR A 32 -0.66 14.26 -7.00
N PRO A 33 -1.46 15.09 -7.70
CA PRO A 33 -2.91 14.94 -7.69
C PRO A 33 -3.36 13.50 -7.97
N PRO A 34 -4.38 12.97 -7.27
CA PRO A 34 -4.80 11.59 -7.41
C PRO A 34 -5.41 11.33 -8.79
N GLY A 35 -5.26 10.10 -9.29
CA GLY A 35 -6.02 9.62 -10.43
C GLY A 35 -7.53 9.60 -10.15
N PRO A 36 -8.38 9.41 -11.18
CA PRO A 36 -9.84 9.54 -11.07
C PRO A 36 -10.49 8.72 -9.94
N TYR A 37 -9.93 7.55 -9.62
CA TYR A 37 -10.46 6.62 -8.62
C TYR A 37 -9.58 6.51 -7.36
N GLU A 38 -8.59 7.39 -7.21
CA GLU A 38 -7.62 7.35 -6.12
C GLU A 38 -7.96 8.39 -5.05
N ALA A 39 -7.40 8.20 -3.85
CA ALA A 39 -7.48 9.16 -2.77
C ALA A 39 -6.10 9.33 -2.15
N ILE A 40 -5.76 10.56 -1.77
CA ILE A 40 -4.56 10.87 -1.00
C ILE A 40 -4.96 10.92 0.46
N ILE A 41 -4.22 10.15 1.27
CA ILE A 41 -4.42 10.06 2.71
C ILE A 41 -3.18 10.65 3.37
N ALA A 42 -3.36 11.64 4.25
CA ALA A 42 -2.31 12.11 5.15
C ALA A 42 -2.22 11.15 6.34
N PRO A 43 -1.17 10.31 6.44
CA PRO A 43 -1.04 9.37 7.53
C PRO A 43 -0.97 10.12 8.86
N GLN A 44 -1.63 9.58 9.88
CA GLN A 44 -1.57 10.09 11.26
C GLN A 44 -0.91 9.07 12.19
N TRP A 45 -1.08 7.79 11.88
CA TRP A 45 -0.52 6.68 12.64
C TRP A 45 -0.12 5.57 11.67
N ASN A 46 0.95 4.86 11.99
CA ASN A 46 1.30 3.60 11.34
C ASN A 46 1.72 2.59 12.42
N GLY A 47 1.05 1.44 12.44
CA GLY A 47 1.39 0.32 13.30
C GLY A 47 2.70 -0.34 12.87
N LEU A 48 3.33 -1.02 13.83
CA LEU A 48 4.48 -1.88 13.58
C LEU A 48 4.02 -3.34 13.71
N CYS A 49 4.10 -4.08 12.62
CA CYS A 49 3.70 -5.48 12.59
C CYS A 49 4.92 -6.40 12.72
N GLY A 50 4.71 -7.64 13.17
CA GLY A 50 5.76 -8.67 13.16
C GLY A 50 6.30 -8.95 11.74
N SER A 51 5.48 -8.78 10.71
CA SER A 51 5.90 -8.85 9.31
C SER A 51 6.88 -7.74 8.92
N ASP A 52 6.78 -6.54 9.48
CA ASP A 52 7.78 -5.48 9.21
C ASP A 52 9.16 -5.91 9.73
N MET A 53 9.20 -6.52 10.92
CA MET A 53 10.42 -7.09 11.49
C MET A 53 10.97 -8.24 10.64
N HIS A 54 10.09 -9.13 10.16
CA HIS A 54 10.49 -10.20 9.25
C HIS A 54 11.12 -9.63 7.97
N ILE A 55 10.49 -8.64 7.35
CA ILE A 55 11.01 -7.99 6.14
C ILE A 55 12.33 -7.28 6.44
N TYR A 56 12.45 -6.58 7.56
CA TYR A 56 13.69 -5.90 7.95
C TYR A 56 14.86 -6.87 8.13
N LEU A 57 14.64 -8.03 8.75
CA LEU A 57 15.68 -9.01 9.06
C LEU A 57 16.02 -9.96 7.89
N THR A 58 15.11 -10.13 6.93
CA THR A 58 15.28 -11.14 5.86
C THR A 58 15.18 -10.59 4.45
N ALA A 59 14.67 -9.36 4.29
CA ALA A 59 14.21 -8.80 3.01
C ALA A 59 13.15 -9.66 2.31
N LEU A 60 12.41 -10.50 3.05
CA LEU A 60 11.36 -11.36 2.51
C LEU A 60 9.99 -10.99 3.06
N LEU A 61 8.99 -11.02 2.17
CA LEU A 61 7.57 -11.04 2.50
C LEU A 61 7.02 -12.43 2.15
N GLY A 62 6.93 -13.29 3.15
CA GLY A 62 6.73 -14.73 2.91
C GLY A 62 7.94 -15.31 2.18
N GLU A 63 7.72 -15.91 1.01
CA GLU A 63 8.79 -16.47 0.18
C GLU A 63 9.30 -15.48 -0.88
N GLU A 64 8.65 -14.33 -1.04
CA GLU A 64 9.02 -13.34 -2.05
C GLU A 64 10.08 -12.38 -1.53
N LYS A 65 11.17 -12.23 -2.29
CA LYS A 65 12.22 -11.25 -1.98
C LYS A 65 11.78 -9.85 -2.36
N MET A 66 11.83 -8.95 -1.38
CA MET A 66 11.55 -7.54 -1.57
C MET A 66 12.65 -6.91 -2.40
N LYS A 67 12.27 -6.17 -3.45
CA LYS A 67 13.21 -5.43 -4.29
C LYS A 67 13.53 -4.09 -3.64
N GLU A 68 14.79 -3.89 -3.29
CA GLU A 68 15.28 -2.61 -2.77
C GLU A 68 15.34 -1.55 -3.89
N PRO A 69 15.06 -0.26 -3.57
CA PRO A 69 14.59 0.24 -2.28
C PRO A 69 13.09 -0.01 -2.04
N PHE A 70 12.70 -0.34 -0.80
CA PHE A 70 11.30 -0.63 -0.44
C PHE A 70 10.84 0.19 0.78
N VAL A 71 9.65 0.81 0.73
CA VAL A 71 9.10 1.58 1.87
C VAL A 71 8.31 0.65 2.79
N LEU A 72 8.65 0.64 4.08
CA LEU A 72 7.94 -0.14 5.09
C LEU A 72 6.67 0.58 5.59
N GLY A 73 5.84 -0.16 6.32
CA GLY A 73 4.61 0.35 6.91
C GLY A 73 3.38 -0.05 6.11
N HIS A 74 2.55 -0.88 6.73
CA HIS A 74 1.39 -1.46 6.08
C HIS A 74 0.17 -1.55 7.03
N GLU A 75 0.24 -0.83 8.15
CA GLU A 75 -0.82 -0.73 9.16
C GLU A 75 -1.12 0.76 9.43
N ALA A 76 -1.39 1.51 8.36
CA ALA A 76 -1.55 2.96 8.42
C ALA A 76 -3.01 3.38 8.62
N SER A 77 -3.21 4.49 9.34
CA SER A 77 -4.49 5.22 9.38
C SER A 77 -4.24 6.72 9.28
N GLY A 78 -5.21 7.44 8.73
CA GLY A 78 -5.03 8.85 8.41
C GLY A 78 -6.30 9.56 8.01
N ILE A 79 -6.12 10.74 7.45
CA ILE A 79 -7.19 11.62 6.98
C ILE A 79 -7.14 11.72 5.47
N VAL A 80 -8.28 11.58 4.81
CA VAL A 80 -8.40 11.85 3.37
C VAL A 80 -8.20 13.35 3.14
N VAL A 81 -7.18 13.71 2.36
CA VAL A 81 -6.86 15.12 2.05
C VAL A 81 -7.20 15.49 0.61
N GLU A 82 -7.23 14.53 -0.30
CA GLU A 82 -7.63 14.75 -1.70
C GLU A 82 -8.27 13.49 -2.29
N ILE A 83 -9.17 13.66 -3.25
CA ILE A 83 -9.86 12.56 -3.95
C ILE A 83 -9.95 12.82 -5.45
N GLY A 84 -9.87 11.74 -6.23
CA GLY A 84 -10.13 11.77 -7.65
C GLY A 84 -11.60 12.08 -7.98
N ASN A 85 -11.83 12.61 -9.18
CA ASN A 85 -13.16 13.05 -9.63
C ASN A 85 -14.20 11.92 -9.82
N GLN A 86 -13.78 10.65 -9.82
CA GLN A 86 -14.66 9.48 -9.88
C GLN A 86 -14.78 8.75 -8.53
N VAL A 87 -14.16 9.26 -7.46
CA VAL A 87 -14.37 8.75 -6.11
C VAL A 87 -15.79 9.13 -5.66
N ARG A 88 -16.51 8.14 -5.11
CA ARG A 88 -17.93 8.28 -4.69
C ARG A 88 -18.19 7.90 -3.24
N ARG A 89 -17.23 7.25 -2.57
CA ARG A 89 -17.42 6.61 -1.25
C ARG A 89 -16.57 7.23 -0.14
N LEU A 90 -15.74 8.22 -0.47
CA LEU A 90 -14.88 8.94 0.47
C LEU A 90 -15.10 10.43 0.27
N THR A 91 -14.99 11.18 1.36
CA THR A 91 -15.00 12.63 1.39
C THR A 91 -13.70 13.14 2.00
N ILE A 92 -13.23 14.30 1.54
CA ILE A 92 -12.10 14.98 2.18
C ILE A 92 -12.44 15.24 3.66
N GLY A 93 -11.52 14.88 4.56
CA GLY A 93 -11.70 14.94 6.02
C GLY A 93 -12.08 13.60 6.66
N ASP A 94 -12.43 12.57 5.88
CA ASP A 94 -12.74 11.25 6.42
C ASP A 94 -11.52 10.64 7.14
N LYS A 95 -11.78 10.00 8.28
CA LYS A 95 -10.81 9.18 9.00
C LYS A 95 -10.86 7.77 8.45
N VAL A 96 -9.74 7.30 7.93
CA VAL A 96 -9.66 5.99 7.26
C VAL A 96 -8.52 5.15 7.84
N ALA A 97 -8.76 3.85 7.93
CA ALA A 97 -7.71 2.85 8.10
C ALA A 97 -7.41 2.24 6.72
N ILE A 98 -6.13 1.99 6.45
CA ILE A 98 -5.66 1.48 5.18
C ILE A 98 -5.48 -0.04 5.33
N GLU A 99 -6.24 -0.79 4.56
CA GLU A 99 -6.11 -2.23 4.49
C GLU A 99 -5.11 -2.62 3.39
N VAL A 100 -4.25 -3.59 3.70
CA VAL A 100 -3.38 -4.21 2.70
C VAL A 100 -4.16 -5.31 1.99
N CYS A 101 -4.57 -5.06 0.74
CA CYS A 101 -5.15 -6.10 -0.08
C CYS A 101 -4.06 -6.86 -0.85
N TYR A 102 -4.12 -8.19 -0.86
CA TYR A 102 -3.11 -9.06 -1.49
C TYR A 102 -3.61 -9.68 -2.80
N THR A 103 -3.94 -8.89 -3.84
CA THR A 103 -4.39 -9.47 -5.13
C THR A 103 -3.29 -9.57 -6.19
N GLY A 104 -2.14 -10.14 -5.82
CA GLY A 104 -1.02 -10.39 -6.74
C GLY A 104 -0.20 -9.14 -7.14
N THR A 105 -0.60 -7.97 -6.66
CA THR A 105 0.18 -6.74 -6.47
C THR A 105 -0.09 -6.31 -5.02
N PRO A 106 0.91 -6.07 -4.16
CA PRO A 106 0.68 -5.61 -2.79
C PRO A 106 -0.12 -4.30 -2.78
N GLY A 107 -1.21 -4.25 -2.00
CA GLY A 107 -2.00 -3.03 -1.78
C GLY A 107 -3.10 -2.77 -2.81
N GLU A 108 -3.20 -3.55 -3.89
CA GLU A 108 -4.26 -3.38 -4.88
C GLU A 108 -5.32 -4.47 -4.69
N GLY A 109 -6.53 -4.07 -4.29
CA GLY A 109 -7.71 -4.93 -4.39
C GLY A 109 -8.33 -4.77 -5.77
N CYS A 110 -8.45 -5.85 -6.55
CA CYS A 110 -9.00 -5.73 -7.91
C CYS A 110 -10.48 -5.31 -7.96
N GLY A 111 -11.19 -5.37 -6.81
CA GLY A 111 -12.59 -4.95 -6.62
C GLY A 111 -13.63 -5.76 -7.39
N ARG A 112 -13.19 -6.75 -8.19
CA ARG A 112 -14.00 -7.40 -9.23
C ARG A 112 -13.99 -8.93 -9.16
N CYS A 113 -12.99 -9.53 -8.52
CA CYS A 113 -12.92 -10.98 -8.34
C CYS A 113 -13.96 -11.47 -7.31
N GLY A 114 -14.17 -12.78 -7.28
CA GLY A 114 -15.05 -13.44 -6.32
C GLY A 114 -14.62 -13.22 -4.88
N ASP A 115 -13.33 -13.12 -4.59
CA ASP A 115 -12.83 -12.81 -3.24
C ASP A 115 -13.23 -11.39 -2.82
N CYS A 116 -12.91 -10.38 -3.64
CA CYS A 116 -13.28 -8.99 -3.35
C CYS A 116 -14.80 -8.81 -3.20
N LYS A 117 -15.61 -9.48 -4.03
CA LYS A 117 -17.08 -9.45 -3.95
C LYS A 117 -17.62 -10.04 -2.65
N LYS A 118 -16.87 -10.92 -1.98
CA LYS A 118 -17.20 -11.52 -0.69
C LYS A 118 -16.58 -10.79 0.50
N GLY A 119 -15.86 -9.68 0.25
CA GLY A 119 -15.09 -8.99 1.29
C GLY A 119 -13.84 -9.75 1.75
N ALA A 120 -13.36 -10.73 0.97
CA ALA A 120 -12.11 -11.42 1.24
C ALA A 120 -10.94 -10.72 0.53
N SER A 121 -9.93 -10.31 1.29
CA SER A 121 -8.76 -9.56 0.80
C SER A 121 -7.48 -10.42 0.70
N ASP A 122 -7.57 -11.72 1.00
CA ASP A 122 -6.46 -12.68 0.98
C ASP A 122 -5.94 -13.05 -0.43
N GLY A 123 -6.69 -12.68 -1.47
CA GLY A 123 -6.36 -12.84 -2.88
C GLY A 123 -6.19 -14.28 -3.36
N ARG A 124 -6.77 -15.27 -2.67
CA ARG A 124 -6.68 -16.71 -3.02
C ARG A 124 -7.06 -17.02 -4.47
N GLU A 125 -8.11 -16.40 -5.00
CA GLU A 125 -8.57 -16.58 -6.39
C GLU A 125 -7.54 -16.02 -7.39
N THR A 126 -6.98 -14.85 -7.13
CA THR A 126 -5.99 -14.23 -8.01
C THR A 126 -4.65 -14.97 -8.01
N LYS A 127 -4.22 -15.49 -6.85
CA LYS A 127 -3.01 -16.32 -6.73
C LYS A 127 -3.15 -17.65 -7.48
N ARG A 128 -4.34 -18.27 -7.44
CA ARG A 128 -4.64 -19.50 -8.21
C ARG A 128 -4.54 -19.29 -9.73
N LYS A 129 -5.03 -18.16 -10.26
CA LYS A 129 -4.97 -17.85 -11.69
C LYS A 129 -3.53 -17.60 -12.20
N LYS A 130 -2.64 -17.02 -11.39
CA LYS A 130 -1.21 -16.89 -11.73
C LYS A 130 -0.52 -18.26 -11.81
N LYS A 131 -0.80 -19.17 -10.86
CA LYS A 131 -0.20 -20.52 -10.83
C LYS A 131 -0.58 -21.39 -12.03
N ILE A 132 -1.79 -21.22 -12.58
CA ILE A 132 -2.24 -21.94 -13.78
C ILE A 132 -1.56 -21.41 -15.06
N ARG A 133 -1.26 -20.10 -15.14
CA ARG A 133 -0.63 -19.51 -16.34
C ARG A 133 0.90 -19.65 -16.38
N GLY A 134 1.52 -20.08 -15.30
CA GLY A 134 2.98 -20.18 -15.17
C GLY A 134 3.61 -21.48 -15.67
N ASN A 135 2.85 -22.40 -16.28
CA ASN A 135 3.34 -23.73 -16.64
C ASN A 135 3.40 -24.02 -18.16
N ASP A 136 3.07 -23.05 -19.01
CA ASP A 136 2.97 -23.25 -20.47
C ASP A 136 4.01 -22.42 -21.27
N GLN A 137 5.25 -22.31 -20.78
CA GLN A 137 6.36 -21.73 -21.57
C GLN A 137 7.61 -22.61 -21.62
N ASN A 138 7.43 -23.91 -21.83
CA ASN A 138 8.46 -24.79 -22.39
C ASN A 138 7.85 -25.65 -23.49
N MET A 139 7.75 -25.09 -24.70
CA MET A 139 7.87 -25.80 -25.99
C MET A 139 8.52 -24.86 -27.00
#